data_AF-A0A1E7FB21-F1
#
_entry.id   AF-A0A1E7FB21-F1
#
_cell.length_a   1.000
_cell.length_b   1.000
_cell.length_c   1.000
_cell.angle_alpha   90.00
_cell.angle_beta   90.00
_cell.angle_gamma   90.00
#
_symmetry.space_group_name_H-M   'P 1'
#
loop_
_entity.id
_entity.type
_entity.pdbx_description
1 polymer ?
#
loop_
_entity_poly.entity_id
_entity_poly.type
_entity_poly.pdbx_seq_one_letter_code
_entity_poly.pdbx_strand_id
1 'polypeptide(L)'
;MNDQSNPSIITWADLLRKMKNEINDIEYVQAPIISSTRKFDLNTPFSLVPESFDKSTGKKRSLLIGCNYHGTEGAELKASHDDIRSMKDYIVNVHGFPETDDMMTILLDDKEHKSPTFTNIVEAFKSLSEQSQPGDSVFIQFAGHGGRILDSPINNNVESYDEIIAPSDYNKSGIIRDTLIYKTLLAPMRYGVHVTVIIDCCDTGMMLDLPYSWS
;
A
#
# COMPACT_ATOMS: atom_id res chain seq x y z
N MET A 1 13.52 -38.13 -16.24
CA MET A 1 12.24 -37.54 -16.67
C MET A 1 12.22 -36.13 -16.09
N ASN A 2 12.49 -35.14 -16.93
CA ASN A 2 12.50 -33.73 -16.53
C ASN A 2 11.05 -33.27 -16.44
N ASP A 3 10.53 -33.16 -15.22
CA ASP A 3 9.34 -32.35 -14.97
C ASP A 3 9.82 -30.91 -14.75
N GLN A 4 10.04 -30.20 -15.86
CA GLN A 4 10.05 -28.74 -15.83
C GLN A 4 8.59 -28.29 -15.74
N SER A 5 8.02 -28.41 -14.54
CA SER A 5 6.77 -27.73 -14.22
C SER A 5 7.05 -26.23 -14.30
N ASN A 6 6.68 -25.64 -15.43
CA ASN A 6 6.62 -24.20 -15.62
C ASN A 6 5.86 -23.64 -14.41
N PRO A 7 6.44 -22.76 -13.55
CA PRO A 7 5.71 -22.23 -12.41
C PRO A 7 4.44 -21.60 -12.96
N SER A 8 3.28 -22.14 -12.58
CA SER A 8 1.99 -21.68 -13.06
C SER A 8 1.91 -20.18 -12.86
N ILE A 9 1.84 -19.43 -13.96
CA ILE A 9 1.76 -17.96 -13.92
C ILE A 9 0.43 -17.61 -13.24
N ILE A 10 0.50 -17.07 -12.03
CA ILE A 10 -0.69 -16.66 -11.25
C ILE A 10 -1.21 -15.35 -11.85
N THR A 11 -2.50 -15.32 -12.19
CA THR A 11 -3.17 -14.09 -12.65
C THR A 11 -3.64 -13.24 -11.46
N TRP A 12 -4.01 -11.98 -11.69
CA TRP A 12 -4.65 -11.16 -10.66
C TRP A 12 -5.94 -11.80 -10.10
N ALA A 13 -6.74 -12.42 -10.97
CA ALA A 13 -7.95 -13.14 -10.56
C ALA A 13 -7.63 -14.36 -9.69
N ASP A 14 -6.59 -15.12 -10.03
CA ASP A 14 -6.18 -16.29 -9.24
C ASP A 14 -5.63 -15.87 -7.88
N LEU A 15 -4.85 -14.78 -7.83
CA LEU A 15 -4.35 -14.21 -6.59
C LEU A 15 -5.51 -13.79 -5.67
N LEU A 16 -6.49 -13.04 -6.19
CA LEU A 16 -7.64 -12.61 -5.40
C LEU A 16 -8.47 -13.78 -4.88
N ARG A 17 -8.71 -14.81 -5.69
CA ARG A 17 -9.39 -16.03 -5.24
C ARG A 17 -8.61 -16.74 -4.15
N LYS A 18 -7.29 -16.83 -4.29
CA LYS A 18 -6.44 -17.45 -3.27
C LYS A 18 -6.49 -16.66 -1.96
N MET A 19 -6.30 -15.34 -2.01
CA MET A 19 -6.41 -14.46 -0.83
C MET A 19 -7.78 -14.61 -0.15
N LYS A 20 -8.87 -14.61 -0.92
CA LYS A 20 -10.22 -14.78 -0.38
C LYS A 20 -10.40 -16.12 0.34
N ASN A 21 -9.84 -17.21 -0.20
CA ASN A 21 -9.90 -18.51 0.46
C ASN A 21 -9.13 -18.50 1.78
N GLU A 22 -7.90 -17.97 1.79
CA GLU A 22 -7.08 -17.87 3.01
C GLU A 22 -7.76 -17.00 4.08
N ILE A 23 -8.39 -15.88 3.71
CA ILE A 23 -9.12 -15.00 4.64
C ILE A 23 -10.36 -15.70 5.22
N ASN A 24 -11.11 -16.45 4.40
CA ASN A 24 -12.27 -17.20 4.86
C ASN A 24 -11.86 -18.32 5.85
N ASP A 25 -10.70 -18.94 5.63
CA ASP A 25 -10.19 -20.02 6.49
C ASP A 25 -9.80 -19.53 7.90
N ILE A 26 -9.52 -18.23 8.05
CA ILE A 26 -9.23 -17.58 9.34
C ILE A 26 -10.44 -16.83 9.94
N GLU A 27 -11.66 -17.09 9.43
CA GLU A 27 -12.94 -16.52 9.89
C GLU A 27 -13.05 -14.98 9.83
N TYR A 28 -12.22 -14.32 9.02
CA TYR A 28 -12.35 -12.88 8.76
C TYR A 28 -13.39 -12.61 7.66
N VAL A 29 -14.19 -11.55 7.84
CA VAL A 29 -15.36 -11.25 6.98
C VAL A 29 -15.00 -10.34 5.78
N GLN A 30 -13.75 -9.87 5.68
CA GLN A 30 -13.33 -8.94 4.63
C GLN A 30 -12.98 -9.68 3.33
N ALA A 31 -13.39 -9.11 2.20
CA ALA A 31 -12.95 -9.57 0.88
C ALA A 31 -11.78 -8.69 0.41
N PRO A 32 -10.77 -9.26 -0.27
CA PRO A 32 -9.72 -8.47 -0.88
C PRO A 32 -10.31 -7.63 -2.02
N ILE A 33 -10.03 -6.33 -2.02
CA ILE A 33 -10.50 -5.39 -3.04
C ILE A 33 -9.31 -4.85 -3.79
N ILE A 34 -9.43 -4.76 -5.12
CA ILE A 34 -8.50 -3.99 -5.95
C ILE A 34 -9.22 -2.79 -6.50
N SER A 35 -8.59 -1.63 -6.43
CA SER A 35 -9.03 -0.42 -7.09
C SER A 35 -7.93 0.15 -7.99
N SER A 36 -8.31 0.85 -9.06
CA SER A 36 -7.35 1.35 -10.06
C SER A 36 -7.85 2.62 -10.77
N THR A 37 -6.91 3.45 -11.23
CA THR A 37 -7.18 4.63 -12.08
C THR A 37 -7.60 4.25 -13.51
N ARG A 38 -7.35 3.00 -13.92
CA ARG A 38 -7.70 2.47 -15.25
C ARG A 38 -8.28 1.06 -15.16
N LYS A 39 -9.16 0.71 -16.09
CA LYS A 39 -9.55 -0.70 -16.28
C LYS A 39 -8.33 -1.51 -16.71
N PHE A 40 -8.19 -2.70 -16.16
CA PHE A 40 -7.24 -3.70 -16.62
C PHE A 40 -7.86 -5.10 -16.55
N ASP A 41 -7.30 -6.05 -17.29
CA ASP A 41 -7.80 -7.42 -17.34
C ASP A 41 -7.20 -8.25 -16.19
N LEU A 42 -8.07 -8.74 -15.30
CA LEU A 42 -7.67 -9.55 -14.15
C LEU A 42 -7.10 -10.92 -14.54
N ASN A 43 -7.29 -11.38 -15.79
CA ASN A 43 -6.71 -12.63 -16.27
C ASN A 43 -5.27 -12.48 -16.77
N THR A 44 -4.72 -11.26 -16.70
CA THR A 44 -3.30 -11.03 -16.97
C THR A 44 -2.43 -11.52 -15.80
N PRO A 45 -1.17 -11.91 -16.06
CA PRO A 45 -0.22 -12.27 -15.01
C PRO A 45 -0.11 -11.19 -13.94
N PHE A 46 -0.11 -11.59 -12.67
CA PHE A 46 0.15 -10.67 -11.57
C PHE A 46 1.60 -10.15 -11.65
N SER A 47 1.77 -8.83 -11.57
CA SER A 47 3.07 -8.19 -11.44
C SER A 47 2.95 -6.83 -10.77
N LEU A 48 3.89 -6.52 -9.86
CA LEU A 48 4.03 -5.19 -9.25
C LEU A 48 4.77 -4.21 -10.17
N VAL A 49 5.37 -4.72 -11.24
CA VAL A 49 6.12 -3.95 -12.23
C VAL A 49 5.40 -4.06 -13.57
N PRO A 50 5.02 -2.95 -14.21
CA PRO A 50 4.29 -3.01 -15.48
C PRO A 50 5.14 -3.66 -16.57
N GLU A 51 4.52 -4.37 -17.51
CA GLU A 51 5.22 -4.98 -18.66
C GLU A 51 5.98 -3.95 -19.50
N SER A 52 5.53 -2.69 -19.50
CA SER A 52 6.19 -1.57 -20.18
C SER A 52 7.42 -1.02 -19.45
N PHE A 53 7.83 -1.61 -18.32
CA PHE A 53 8.97 -1.14 -17.55
C PHE A 53 10.29 -1.39 -18.29
N ASP A 54 11.02 -0.32 -18.58
CA ASP A 54 12.33 -0.36 -19.21
C ASP A 54 13.42 -0.12 -18.15
N LYS A 55 14.23 -1.15 -17.90
CA LYS A 55 15.34 -1.11 -16.93
C LYS A 55 16.43 -0.07 -17.27
N SER A 56 16.51 0.39 -18.53
CA SER A 56 17.51 1.36 -18.95
C SER A 56 17.13 2.81 -18.61
N THR A 57 15.84 3.07 -18.38
CA THR A 57 15.30 4.43 -18.19
C THR A 57 14.47 4.59 -16.92
N GLY A 58 13.72 3.55 -16.52
CA GLY A 58 12.87 3.56 -15.33
C GLY A 58 13.58 3.10 -14.06
N LYS A 59 13.15 3.63 -12.92
CA LYS A 59 13.60 3.22 -11.59
C LYS A 59 12.49 2.49 -10.84
N LYS A 60 12.90 1.64 -9.89
CA LYS A 60 11.99 1.01 -8.93
C LYS A 60 12.16 1.69 -7.58
N ARG A 61 11.07 2.19 -7.01
CA ARG A 61 11.07 2.90 -5.72
C ARG A 61 10.07 2.27 -4.78
N SER A 62 10.37 2.25 -3.49
CA SER A 62 9.47 1.68 -2.49
C SER A 62 9.38 2.51 -1.22
N LEU A 63 8.18 2.53 -0.64
CA LEU A 63 7.89 3.11 0.67
C LEU A 63 7.13 2.08 1.50
N LEU A 64 7.74 1.62 2.58
CA LEU A 64 7.21 0.59 3.46
C LEU A 64 6.98 1.17 4.85
N ILE A 65 5.74 1.11 5.34
CA ILE A 65 5.31 1.78 6.57
C ILE A 65 4.59 0.76 7.46
N GLY A 66 5.15 0.47 8.63
CA GLY A 66 4.59 -0.49 9.58
C GLY A 66 4.45 0.12 10.97
N CYS A 67 3.23 0.11 11.52
CA CYS A 67 2.94 0.63 12.85
C CYS A 67 2.46 -0.49 13.79
N ASN A 68 3.23 -0.82 14.81
CA ASN A 68 2.81 -1.73 15.88
C ASN A 68 2.23 -1.00 17.11
N TYR A 69 2.41 0.31 17.23
CA TYR A 69 1.90 1.15 18.31
C TYR A 69 2.37 0.68 19.70
N HIS A 70 3.61 0.18 19.80
CA HIS A 70 4.12 -0.43 21.04
C HIS A 70 3.94 0.46 22.27
N GLY A 71 3.35 -0.11 23.32
CA GLY A 71 3.07 0.62 24.57
C GLY A 71 1.85 1.55 24.52
N THR A 72 1.05 1.49 23.44
CA THR A 72 -0.24 2.18 23.36
C THR A 72 -1.38 1.21 23.70
N GLU A 73 -1.96 1.37 24.89
CA GLU A 73 -3.05 0.53 25.36
C GLU A 73 -4.24 0.56 24.39
N GLY A 74 -4.72 -0.62 23.98
CA GLY A 74 -5.85 -0.77 23.06
C GLY A 74 -5.53 -0.58 21.57
N ALA A 75 -4.33 -0.13 21.20
CA ALA A 75 -3.91 0.03 19.81
C ALA A 75 -2.73 -0.86 19.40
N GLU A 76 -2.08 -1.55 20.35
CA GLU A 76 -0.90 -2.35 20.04
C GLU A 76 -1.20 -3.52 19.08
N LEU A 77 -0.39 -3.62 18.01
CA LEU A 77 -0.36 -4.69 17.03
C LEU A 77 0.98 -5.44 17.11
N LYS A 78 1.00 -6.68 16.59
CA LYS A 78 2.18 -7.55 16.65
C LYS A 78 2.75 -7.91 15.27
N ALA A 79 1.96 -7.78 14.20
CA ALA A 79 2.30 -8.32 12.89
C ALA A 79 2.81 -7.27 11.89
N SER A 80 2.46 -5.99 12.05
CA SER A 80 2.69 -4.99 11.00
C SER A 80 4.16 -4.84 10.61
N HIS A 81 5.10 -4.99 11.55
CA HIS A 81 6.53 -5.01 11.22
C HIS A 81 6.93 -6.25 10.41
N ASP A 82 6.39 -7.41 10.75
CA ASP A 82 6.68 -8.67 10.05
C ASP A 82 6.06 -8.69 8.65
N ASP A 83 4.89 -8.06 8.47
CA ASP A 83 4.25 -7.85 7.18
C ASP A 83 5.13 -6.99 6.27
N ILE A 84 5.70 -5.89 6.81
CA ILE A 84 6.66 -5.05 6.09
C ILE A 84 7.93 -5.81 5.72
N ARG A 85 8.52 -6.58 6.65
CA ARG A 85 9.74 -7.37 6.38
C ARG A 85 9.50 -8.41 5.29
N SER A 86 8.38 -9.14 5.38
CA SER A 86 8.01 -10.18 4.42
C SER A 86 7.79 -9.60 3.02
N MET A 87 7.10 -8.46 2.93
CA MET A 87 6.88 -7.79 1.65
C MET A 87 8.16 -7.18 1.10
N LYS A 88 9.03 -6.61 1.94
CA LYS A 88 10.37 -6.14 1.53
C LYS A 88 11.14 -7.26 0.85
N ASP A 89 11.23 -8.42 1.50
CA ASP A 89 11.93 -9.59 0.96
C ASP A 89 11.30 -10.04 -0.36
N TYR A 90 9.97 -10.02 -0.46
CA TYR A 90 9.27 -10.35 -1.71
C TYR A 90 9.59 -9.38 -2.85
N ILE A 91 9.46 -8.07 -2.65
CA ILE A 91 9.68 -7.09 -3.72
C ILE A 91 11.15 -7.01 -4.14
N VAL A 92 12.09 -7.24 -3.21
CA VAL A 92 13.52 -7.28 -3.52
C VAL A 92 13.86 -8.55 -4.31
N ASN A 93 13.49 -9.72 -3.79
CA ASN A 93 13.95 -10.99 -4.36
C ASN A 93 13.16 -11.43 -5.60
N VAL A 94 11.87 -11.08 -5.70
CA VAL A 94 11.01 -11.49 -6.81
C VAL A 94 10.87 -10.39 -7.85
N HIS A 95 10.66 -9.15 -7.40
CA HIS A 95 10.43 -8.02 -8.30
C HIS A 95 11.67 -7.15 -8.52
N GLY A 96 12.80 -7.42 -7.86
CA GLY A 96 14.06 -6.72 -8.08
C GLY A 96 14.00 -5.23 -7.72
N PHE A 97 13.25 -4.86 -6.67
CA PHE A 97 13.32 -3.52 -6.09
C PHE A 97 14.69 -3.33 -5.38
N PRO A 98 15.42 -2.23 -5.61
CA PRO A 98 16.70 -2.00 -4.96
C PRO A 98 16.54 -1.70 -3.47
N GLU A 99 17.37 -2.36 -2.64
CA GLU A 99 17.50 -2.08 -1.21
C GLU A 99 18.61 -1.03 -0.99
N THR A 100 18.34 0.20 -1.43
CA THR A 100 19.24 1.35 -1.27
C THR A 100 18.48 2.54 -0.71
N ASP A 101 19.13 3.38 0.09
CA ASP A 101 18.51 4.52 0.78
C ASP A 101 17.82 5.53 -0.17
N ASP A 102 18.25 5.60 -1.44
CA ASP A 102 17.68 6.49 -2.46
C ASP A 102 16.48 5.88 -3.21
N MET A 103 16.22 4.59 -3.06
CA MET A 103 15.15 3.84 -3.73
C MET A 103 14.14 3.23 -2.76
N MET A 104 14.52 2.94 -1.52
CA MET A 104 13.68 2.29 -0.53
C MET A 104 13.66 3.09 0.78
N THR A 105 12.47 3.52 1.19
CA THR A 105 12.24 4.14 2.49
C THR A 105 11.43 3.19 3.37
N ILE A 106 11.92 2.93 4.58
CA ILE A 106 11.25 2.09 5.57
C ILE A 106 10.96 2.92 6.83
N LEU A 107 9.70 2.94 7.27
CA LEU A 107 9.27 3.58 8.50
C LEU A 107 8.66 2.54 9.44
N LEU A 108 9.31 2.29 10.59
CA LEU A 108 8.86 1.35 11.63
C LEU A 108 9.02 1.96 13.03
N ASP A 109 8.09 1.67 13.94
CA ASP A 109 8.17 2.06 15.36
C ASP A 109 8.92 1.00 16.20
N ASP A 110 10.01 0.45 15.66
CA ASP A 110 10.86 -0.58 16.26
C ASP A 110 12.10 -0.03 16.99
N LYS A 111 12.26 1.30 17.00
CA LYS A 111 13.42 2.06 17.54
C LYS A 111 14.71 1.94 16.71
N GLU A 112 14.71 1.19 15.62
CA GLU A 112 15.85 1.06 14.70
C GLU A 112 15.63 1.94 13.46
N HIS A 113 14.41 1.96 12.92
CA HIS A 113 14.03 2.75 11.76
C HIS A 113 13.51 4.14 12.15
N LYS A 114 13.39 5.02 11.14
CA LYS A 114 12.68 6.30 11.31
C LYS A 114 11.22 5.99 11.64
N SER A 115 10.71 6.49 12.76
CA SER A 115 9.36 6.15 13.22
C SER A 115 8.27 6.63 12.26
N PRO A 116 7.18 5.87 12.06
CA PRO A 116 6.07 6.19 11.16
C PRO A 116 5.11 7.21 11.81
N THR A 117 5.64 8.36 12.21
CA THR A 117 4.84 9.48 12.71
C THR A 117 4.08 10.17 11.58
N PHE A 118 3.07 10.95 11.93
CA PHE A 118 2.29 11.73 10.97
C PHE A 118 3.20 12.52 10.03
N THR A 119 4.13 13.29 10.59
CA THR A 119 5.07 14.10 9.82
C THR A 119 5.95 13.25 8.91
N ASN A 120 6.50 12.14 9.43
CA ASN A 120 7.42 11.31 8.66
C ASN A 120 6.73 10.60 7.50
N ILE A 121 5.50 10.12 7.68
CA ILE A 121 4.70 9.50 6.61
C ILE A 121 4.37 10.55 5.53
N VAL A 122 3.90 11.73 5.93
CA VAL A 122 3.55 12.81 4.97
C VAL A 122 4.78 13.30 4.20
N GLU A 123 5.94 13.43 4.86
CA GLU A 123 7.20 13.76 4.20
C GLU A 123 7.65 12.67 3.22
N ALA A 124 7.49 11.40 3.59
CA ALA A 124 7.82 10.27 2.72
C ALA A 124 6.94 10.25 1.47
N PHE A 125 5.62 10.50 1.61
CA PHE A 125 4.72 10.63 0.46
C PHE A 125 5.11 11.76 -0.50
N LYS A 126 5.43 12.96 0.04
CA LYS A 126 5.90 14.09 -0.77
C LYS A 126 7.22 13.78 -1.48
N SER A 127 8.20 13.26 -0.74
CA SER A 127 9.51 12.93 -1.29
C SER A 127 9.40 11.88 -2.39
N LEU A 128 8.58 10.86 -2.19
CA LEU A 128 8.35 9.80 -3.17
C LEU A 128 7.72 10.33 -4.46
N SER A 129 6.70 11.18 -4.36
CA SER A 129 6.04 11.77 -5.53
C SER A 129 6.95 12.75 -6.29
N GLU A 130 7.74 13.55 -5.58
CA GLU A 130 8.71 14.49 -6.18
C GLU A 130 9.85 13.78 -6.91
N GLN A 131 10.35 12.66 -6.36
CA GLN A 131 11.48 11.92 -6.92
C GLN A 131 11.10 11.00 -8.07
N SER A 132 9.84 10.58 -8.17
CA SER A 132 9.36 9.64 -9.17
C SER A 132 9.24 10.28 -10.56
N GLN A 133 9.72 9.58 -11.57
CA GLN A 133 9.75 10.03 -12.97
C GLN A 133 8.88 9.15 -13.88
N PRO A 134 8.39 9.68 -15.02
CA PRO A 134 7.69 8.86 -15.99
C PRO A 134 8.51 7.62 -16.37
N GLY A 135 7.89 6.43 -16.32
CA GLY A 135 8.57 5.14 -16.50
C GLY A 135 8.97 4.44 -15.20
N ASP A 136 8.96 5.14 -14.06
CA ASP A 136 9.23 4.52 -12.76
C ASP A 136 8.11 3.57 -12.32
N SER A 137 8.49 2.55 -11.55
CA SER A 137 7.58 1.64 -10.85
C SER A 137 7.71 1.86 -9.36
N VAL A 138 6.64 2.31 -8.73
CA VAL A 138 6.57 2.68 -7.32
C VAL A 138 5.72 1.68 -6.57
N PHE A 139 6.25 1.13 -5.48
CA PHE A 139 5.54 0.24 -4.58
C PHE A 139 5.36 0.90 -3.20
N ILE A 140 4.16 0.85 -2.65
CA ILE A 140 3.88 1.40 -1.32
C ILE A 140 3.14 0.35 -0.52
N GLN A 141 3.56 0.12 0.70
CA GLN A 141 2.81 -0.68 1.66
C GLN A 141 2.62 0.10 2.95
N PHE A 142 1.39 0.11 3.44
CA PHE A 142 1.07 0.48 4.81
C PHE A 142 0.51 -0.74 5.54
N ALA A 143 1.03 -1.03 6.72
CA ALA A 143 0.50 -2.04 7.64
C ALA A 143 0.30 -1.40 9.03
N GLY A 144 -0.93 -1.47 9.57
CA GLY A 144 -1.25 -0.85 10.86
C GLY A 144 -2.75 -0.70 11.08
N HIS A 145 -3.14 0.30 11.88
CA HIS A 145 -4.54 0.69 12.04
C HIS A 145 -4.99 1.64 10.93
N GLY A 146 -6.20 1.41 10.47
CA GLY A 146 -6.93 2.32 9.60
C GLY A 146 -8.43 2.12 9.82
N GLY A 147 -9.22 2.91 9.11
CA GLY A 147 -10.65 2.78 9.15
C GLY A 147 -11.36 3.90 8.42
N ARG A 148 -12.63 4.08 8.74
CA ARG A 148 -13.51 5.04 8.10
C ARG A 148 -14.08 6.02 9.11
N ILE A 149 -13.97 7.32 8.83
CA ILE A 149 -14.54 8.37 9.67
C ILE A 149 -15.59 9.18 8.90
N LEU A 150 -16.60 9.68 9.60
CA LEU A 150 -17.58 10.59 9.00
C LEU A 150 -16.87 11.91 8.67
N ASP A 151 -16.92 12.31 7.41
CA ASP A 151 -16.48 13.63 6.97
C ASP A 151 -17.57 14.67 7.22
N SER A 152 -17.18 15.95 7.32
CA SER A 152 -18.13 17.02 7.61
C SER A 152 -19.20 17.09 6.51
N PRO A 153 -20.50 17.11 6.85
CA PRO A 153 -21.56 17.09 5.85
C PRO A 153 -21.44 18.31 4.93
N ILE A 154 -21.36 18.06 3.62
CA ILE A 154 -21.39 19.12 2.58
C ILE A 154 -22.78 19.77 2.53
N ASN A 155 -23.82 19.03 2.94
CA ASN A 155 -25.19 19.50 3.17
C ASN A 155 -25.91 18.55 4.14
N ASN A 156 -27.08 18.96 4.66
CA ASN A 156 -27.84 18.21 5.67
C ASN A 156 -28.34 16.80 5.25
N ASN A 157 -28.11 16.37 4.00
CA ASN A 157 -28.74 15.16 3.45
C ASN A 157 -27.75 14.13 2.87
N VAL A 158 -26.43 14.36 2.93
CA VAL A 158 -25.44 13.41 2.40
C VAL A 158 -24.30 13.24 3.40
N GLU A 159 -24.18 12.04 3.95
CA GLU A 159 -23.00 11.62 4.68
C GLU A 159 -21.85 11.36 3.70
N SER A 160 -20.73 12.03 3.92
CA SER A 160 -19.45 11.73 3.26
C SER A 160 -18.56 11.05 4.29
N TYR A 161 -17.67 10.17 3.86
CA TYR A 161 -16.76 9.47 4.74
C TYR A 161 -15.36 9.53 4.16
N ASP A 162 -14.37 9.74 5.01
CA ASP A 162 -12.96 9.66 4.66
C ASP A 162 -12.39 8.35 5.18
N GLU A 163 -11.58 7.68 4.36
CA GLU A 163 -10.74 6.58 4.81
C GLU A 163 -9.47 7.14 5.45
N ILE A 164 -8.99 6.49 6.53
CA ILE A 164 -7.87 6.98 7.34
C ILE A 164 -6.86 5.89 7.67
N ILE A 165 -5.59 6.28 7.73
CA ILE A 165 -4.53 5.49 8.36
C ILE A 165 -4.07 6.18 9.64
N ALA A 166 -3.72 5.40 10.66
CA ALA A 166 -3.23 5.91 11.93
C ALA A 166 -1.69 5.86 11.97
N PRO A 167 -0.99 7.02 12.04
CA PRO A 167 0.45 7.03 12.30
C PRO A 167 0.76 6.58 13.73
N SER A 168 2.01 6.22 14.05
CA SER A 168 2.39 5.76 15.39
C SER A 168 2.15 6.79 16.50
N ASP A 169 2.05 8.08 16.16
CA ASP A 169 1.78 9.18 17.08
C ASP A 169 0.35 9.76 16.93
N TYR A 170 -0.61 8.96 16.43
CA TYR A 170 -1.98 9.41 16.15
C TYR A 170 -2.67 10.08 17.34
N ASN A 171 -2.39 9.64 18.57
CA ASN A 171 -2.93 10.24 19.79
C ASN A 171 -2.54 11.72 20.00
N LYS A 172 -1.45 12.17 19.36
CA LYS A 172 -0.95 13.54 19.46
C LYS A 172 -1.13 14.32 18.16
N SER A 173 -0.82 13.68 17.04
CA SER A 173 -0.76 14.34 15.71
C SER A 173 -2.01 14.12 14.88
N GLY A 174 -2.95 13.30 15.36
CA GLY A 174 -4.14 12.90 14.63
C GLY A 174 -3.88 11.84 13.57
N ILE A 175 -4.90 11.58 12.76
CA ILE A 175 -4.93 10.56 11.71
C ILE A 175 -4.65 11.15 10.33
N ILE A 176 -4.16 10.33 9.40
CA ILE A 176 -3.94 10.74 8.01
C ILE A 176 -5.15 10.30 7.19
N ARG A 177 -5.87 11.27 6.62
CA ARG A 177 -6.99 11.05 5.71
C ARG A 177 -6.52 10.75 4.28
N ASP A 178 -7.27 9.95 3.55
CA ASP A 178 -7.15 9.70 2.12
C ASP A 178 -6.96 10.98 1.28
N THR A 179 -7.66 12.06 1.61
CA THR A 179 -7.53 13.36 0.95
C THR A 179 -6.13 13.95 1.09
N LEU A 180 -5.46 13.71 2.22
CA LEU A 180 -4.07 14.13 2.44
C LEU A 180 -3.11 13.21 1.68
N ILE A 181 -3.36 11.90 1.64
CA ILE A 181 -2.61 10.95 0.81
C ILE A 181 -2.70 11.38 -0.65
N TYR A 182 -3.90 11.65 -1.16
CA TYR A 182 -4.12 12.16 -2.52
C TYR A 182 -3.33 13.45 -2.77
N LYS A 183 -3.42 14.45 -1.89
CA LYS A 183 -2.74 15.74 -2.06
C LYS A 183 -1.21 15.64 -2.02
N THR A 184 -0.65 14.69 -1.28
CA THR A 184 0.80 14.63 -1.02
C THR A 184 1.52 13.58 -1.86
N LEU A 185 0.81 12.52 -2.25
CA LEU A 185 1.34 11.42 -3.02
C LEU A 185 0.82 11.42 -4.45
N LEU A 186 -0.51 11.31 -4.65
CA LEU A 186 -1.09 10.98 -5.95
C LEU A 186 -1.22 12.19 -6.89
N ALA A 187 -1.76 13.31 -6.42
CA ALA A 187 -1.92 14.53 -7.20
C ALA A 187 -0.59 15.11 -7.72
N PRO A 188 0.51 15.16 -6.93
CA PRO A 188 1.80 15.60 -7.44
C PRO A 188 2.56 14.54 -8.26
N MET A 189 2.13 13.27 -8.24
CA MET A 189 2.79 12.19 -8.97
C MET A 189 2.78 12.48 -10.49
N ARG A 190 3.94 12.36 -11.13
CA ARG A 190 4.07 12.61 -12.57
C ARG A 190 3.29 11.57 -13.38
N TYR A 191 2.64 12.03 -14.46
CA TYR A 191 2.02 11.12 -15.43
C TYR A 191 3.06 10.15 -16.01
N GLY A 192 2.69 8.87 -16.11
CA GLY A 192 3.59 7.81 -16.60
C GLY A 192 4.34 7.06 -15.50
N VAL A 193 4.20 7.43 -14.23
CA VAL A 193 4.64 6.61 -13.09
C VAL A 193 3.61 5.50 -12.86
N HIS A 194 4.06 4.26 -12.68
CA HIS A 194 3.20 3.16 -12.22
C HIS A 194 3.27 3.05 -10.71
N VAL A 195 2.15 3.24 -10.01
CA VAL A 195 2.08 3.14 -8.54
C VAL A 195 1.22 1.94 -8.16
N THR A 196 1.76 1.05 -7.33
CA THR A 196 1.01 0.00 -6.65
C THR A 196 1.02 0.28 -5.15
N VAL A 197 -0.16 0.30 -4.54
CA VAL A 197 -0.33 0.53 -3.10
C VAL A 197 -1.01 -0.68 -2.48
N ILE A 198 -0.44 -1.22 -1.42
CA ILE A 198 -1.06 -2.22 -0.55
C ILE A 198 -1.34 -1.56 0.80
N ILE A 199 -2.56 -1.71 1.28
CA ILE A 199 -2.99 -1.20 2.58
C ILE A 199 -3.52 -2.39 3.36
N ASP A 200 -2.78 -2.74 4.40
CA ASP A 200 -3.05 -3.86 5.29
C ASP A 200 -3.51 -3.31 6.64
N CYS A 201 -4.82 -3.10 6.77
CA CYS A 201 -5.41 -2.69 8.04
C CYS A 201 -6.84 -3.23 8.22
N CYS A 202 -7.30 -3.25 9.48
CA CYS A 202 -8.51 -3.95 9.91
C CYS A 202 -9.84 -3.32 9.45
N ASP A 203 -9.85 -2.17 8.78
CA ASP A 203 -11.04 -1.55 8.19
C ASP A 203 -10.72 -0.87 6.86
N THR A 204 -10.63 -1.70 5.81
CA THR A 204 -10.35 -1.42 4.39
C THR A 204 -10.92 -0.16 3.76
N GLY A 205 -12.26 -0.11 3.77
CA GLY A 205 -13.02 0.72 2.83
C GLY A 205 -12.47 0.68 1.40
N MET A 206 -12.70 1.74 0.62
CA MET A 206 -11.93 2.01 -0.61
C MET A 206 -10.99 3.18 -0.37
N MET A 207 -9.85 2.93 0.26
CA MET A 207 -8.89 3.94 0.75
C MET A 207 -8.44 5.05 -0.20
N LEU A 208 -8.59 4.93 -1.52
CA LEU A 208 -8.07 5.91 -2.48
C LEU A 208 -9.12 6.38 -3.50
N ASP A 209 -10.40 6.06 -3.31
CA ASP A 209 -11.52 6.50 -4.17
C ASP A 209 -11.24 6.42 -5.68
N LEU A 210 -10.61 5.32 -6.11
CA LEU A 210 -10.24 5.13 -7.50
C LEU A 210 -11.44 4.72 -8.36
N PRO A 211 -11.51 5.13 -9.64
CA PRO A 211 -12.71 5.01 -10.47
C PRO A 211 -13.12 3.59 -10.88
N TYR A 212 -12.26 2.59 -10.65
CA TYR A 212 -12.55 1.19 -10.95
C TYR A 212 -12.26 0.32 -9.74
N SER A 213 -13.13 -0.65 -9.47
CA SER A 213 -12.98 -1.61 -8.37
C SER A 213 -13.41 -3.03 -8.77
N TRP A 214 -12.77 -4.02 -8.15
CA TRP A 214 -13.06 -5.44 -8.29
C TRP A 214 -12.98 -6.12 -6.90
N SER A 215 -13.88 -7.08 -6.64
CA SER A 215 -13.97 -7.85 -5.38
C SER A 215 -14.36 -9.32 -5.62
#